data_AF-A0A7X4RW80-F1
#
_entry.id   AF-A0A7X4RW80-F1
#
_cell.length_a   1.000
_cell.length_b   1.000
_cell.length_c   1.000
_cell.angle_alpha   90.00
_cell.angle_beta   90.00
_cell.angle_gamma   90.00
#
_symmetry.space_group_name_H-M   'P 1'
#
loop_
_entity.id
_entity.type
_entity.pdbx_description
1 polymer ?
#
loop_
_entity_poly.entity_id
_entity_poly.type
_entity_poly.pdbx_seq_one_letter_code
_entity_poly.pdbx_strand_id
1 'polypeptide(L)'
;MINWPAMIKLAGDDELLMVSNSKQLEQQLDALKLTDDDYLIDSKGCCFDLRDGLDKADTTKQLTLDEVNLLIQRHSANEGGVCVSKTWFPSIESAIRSILTEY
;
A
#
# COMPACT_ATOMS: atom_id res chain seq x y z
N MET A 1 10.05 12.57 1.31
CA MET A 1 10.08 11.88 2.61
C MET A 1 8.76 11.15 2.75
N ILE A 2 8.81 9.83 2.95
CA ILE A 2 7.65 8.92 3.01
C ILE A 2 7.00 9.09 4.39
N ASN A 3 5.68 9.32 4.44
CA ASN A 3 4.85 9.43 5.64
C ASN A 3 4.21 8.06 5.99
N TRP A 4 4.81 7.38 6.94
CA TRP A 4 4.28 6.13 7.50
C TRP A 4 2.95 6.33 8.26
N PRO A 5 2.07 5.31 8.27
CA PRO A 5 2.19 4.00 7.62
C PRO A 5 1.97 4.06 6.10
N ALA A 6 2.55 3.12 5.37
CA ALA A 6 2.47 3.02 3.92
C ALA A 6 1.98 1.62 3.49
N MET A 7 1.69 1.42 2.21
CA MET A 7 1.28 0.14 1.66
C MET A 7 1.95 -0.11 0.31
N ILE A 8 2.32 -1.34 0.02
CA ILE A 8 2.93 -1.74 -1.25
C ILE A 8 1.85 -2.40 -2.08
N LYS A 9 1.64 -1.91 -3.30
CA LYS A 9 0.85 -2.62 -4.31
C LYS A 9 1.78 -3.59 -5.03
N LEU A 10 1.47 -4.89 -4.92
CA LEU A 10 2.18 -5.90 -5.68
C LEU A 10 1.56 -6.07 -7.07
N ALA A 11 2.42 -6.37 -8.04
CA ALA A 11 2.01 -6.63 -9.41
C ALA A 11 1.34 -8.01 -9.54
N GLY A 12 0.20 -8.07 -10.24
CA GLY A 12 -0.46 -9.33 -10.64
C GLY A 12 -1.77 -9.62 -9.90
N ASP A 13 -1.69 -9.82 -8.59
CA ASP A 13 -2.87 -10.11 -7.76
C ASP A 13 -3.31 -8.82 -7.04
N ASP A 14 -4.56 -8.70 -6.60
CA ASP A 14 -5.00 -7.50 -5.89
C ASP A 14 -4.41 -7.36 -4.47
N GLU A 15 -3.26 -8.00 -4.23
CA GLU A 15 -2.45 -8.01 -3.03
C GLU A 15 -1.90 -6.62 -2.68
N LEU A 16 -2.06 -6.28 -1.40
CA LEU A 16 -1.52 -5.09 -0.78
C LEU A 16 -0.77 -5.51 0.47
N LEU A 17 0.47 -5.03 0.61
CA LEU A 17 1.25 -5.26 1.81
C LEU A 17 1.35 -3.98 2.62
N MET A 18 0.76 -4.00 3.81
CA MET A 18 0.81 -2.87 4.72
C MET A 18 2.13 -2.85 5.49
N VAL A 19 2.75 -1.66 5.57
CA VAL A 19 4.02 -1.45 6.25
C VAL A 19 3.93 -0.25 7.18
N SER A 20 4.23 -0.49 8.45
CA SER A 20 4.11 0.52 9.51
C SER A 20 5.32 1.45 9.59
N ASN A 21 6.48 1.02 9.09
CA ASN A 21 7.74 1.75 9.19
C ASN A 21 8.74 1.31 8.10
N SER A 22 9.76 2.14 7.89
CA SER A 22 10.80 1.91 6.87
C SER A 22 11.55 0.60 7.06
N LYS A 23 11.85 0.21 8.30
CA LYS A 23 12.56 -1.03 8.59
C LYS A 23 11.75 -2.27 8.21
N GLN A 24 10.44 -2.26 8.51
CA GLN A 24 9.54 -3.34 8.10
C GLN A 24 9.46 -3.40 6.57
N LEU A 25 9.43 -2.24 5.89
CA LEU A 25 9.50 -2.21 4.44
C LEU A 25 10.80 -2.81 3.92
N GLU A 26 11.97 -2.39 4.38
CA GLU A 26 13.25 -2.96 3.93
C GLU A 26 13.31 -4.47 4.10
N GLN A 27 12.77 -5.02 5.20
CA GLN A 27 12.65 -6.47 5.40
C GLN A 27 11.71 -7.13 4.40
N GLN A 28 10.56 -6.51 4.13
CA GLN A 28 9.62 -6.98 3.11
C GLN A 28 10.28 -6.93 1.73
N LEU A 29 11.00 -5.86 1.38
CA LEU A 29 11.69 -5.71 0.10
C LEU A 29 12.80 -6.74 -0.10
N ASP A 30 13.51 -7.12 0.96
CA ASP A 30 14.52 -8.18 0.90
C ASP A 30 13.87 -9.56 0.70
N ALA A 31 12.72 -9.78 1.33
CA ALA A 31 11.96 -11.03 1.21
C ALA A 31 11.16 -11.14 -0.10
N LEU A 32 10.69 -10.02 -0.65
CA LEU A 32 9.82 -9.93 -1.83
C LEU A 32 10.64 -9.54 -3.05
N LYS A 33 10.49 -10.31 -4.12
CA LYS A 33 11.06 -9.92 -5.42
C LYS A 33 10.15 -8.90 -6.09
N LEU A 34 10.39 -7.63 -5.81
CA LEU A 34 9.77 -6.54 -6.53
C LEU A 34 10.07 -6.62 -8.04
N THR A 35 9.11 -6.20 -8.82
CA THR A 35 9.10 -6.06 -10.27
C THR A 35 8.86 -4.60 -10.66
N ASP A 36 8.89 -4.29 -11.96
CA ASP A 36 8.72 -2.92 -12.48
C ASP A 36 7.33 -2.34 -12.24
N ASP A 37 6.34 -3.18 -11.92
CA ASP A 37 4.95 -2.77 -11.73
C ASP A 37 4.58 -2.60 -10.24
N ASP A 38 5.52 -2.86 -9.32
CA ASP A 38 5.31 -2.70 -7.88
C ASP A 38 5.58 -1.26 -7.42
N TYR A 39 4.65 -0.71 -6.64
CA TYR A 39 4.76 0.66 -6.14
C TYR A 39 4.29 0.78 -4.69
N LEU A 40 4.98 1.63 -3.94
CA LEU A 40 4.63 1.97 -2.57
C LEU A 40 3.69 3.17 -2.56
N ILE A 41 2.65 3.13 -1.77
CA ILE A 41 1.67 4.20 -1.57
C ILE A 41 1.74 4.62 -0.12
N ASP A 42 2.01 5.90 0.08
CA ASP A 42 2.18 6.51 1.38
C ASP A 42 0.85 6.88 2.06
N SER A 43 0.87 7.24 3.35
CA SER A 43 -0.33 7.72 4.07
C SER A 43 -0.98 8.97 3.45
N LYS A 44 -0.27 9.67 2.55
CA LYS A 44 -0.78 10.81 1.76
C LYS A 44 -1.22 10.46 0.33
N GLY A 45 -1.15 9.19 -0.05
CA GLY A 45 -1.44 8.71 -1.40
C GLY A 45 -0.30 8.91 -2.40
N CYS A 46 0.85 9.44 -1.99
CA CYS A 46 2.02 9.54 -2.86
C CYS A 46 2.50 8.13 -3.21
N CYS A 47 2.58 7.86 -4.50
CA CYS A 47 3.14 6.63 -5.05
C CYS A 47 4.63 6.80 -5.28
N PHE A 48 5.38 5.82 -4.84
CA PHE A 48 6.81 5.75 -4.88
C PHE A 48 7.21 4.47 -5.59
N ASP A 49 8.07 4.62 -6.57
CA ASP A 49 8.60 3.50 -7.33
C ASP A 49 9.66 2.77 -6.53
N LEU A 50 9.56 1.45 -6.41
CA LEU A 50 10.47 0.66 -5.58
C LEU A 50 11.61 0.00 -6.36
N ARG A 51 11.77 0.29 -7.67
CA ARG A 51 12.73 -0.42 -8.55
C ARG A 51 14.18 -0.27 -8.10
N ASP A 52 14.58 0.93 -7.68
CA ASP A 52 15.96 1.24 -7.27
C ASP A 52 16.12 1.29 -5.73
N GLY A 53 15.09 0.80 -5.00
CA GLY A 53 15.03 0.82 -3.54
C GLY A 53 14.49 2.13 -2.96
N LEU A 54 14.27 2.14 -1.63
CA LEU A 54 13.56 3.22 -0.95
C LEU A 54 14.27 4.58 -1.01
N ASP A 55 15.60 4.57 -1.01
CA ASP A 55 16.44 5.78 -1.01
C ASP A 55 16.29 6.59 -2.31
N LYS A 56 15.93 5.90 -3.39
CA LYS A 56 15.74 6.46 -4.73
C LYS A 56 14.29 6.39 -5.21
N ALA A 57 13.38 6.11 -4.29
CA ALA A 57 11.98 6.01 -4.62
C ALA A 57 11.45 7.42 -4.92
N ASP A 58 11.31 7.73 -6.21
CA ASP A 58 10.78 8.99 -6.69
C ASP A 58 9.25 8.98 -6.66
N THR A 59 8.65 10.14 -6.38
CA THR A 59 7.18 10.25 -6.39
C THR A 59 6.69 10.24 -7.84
N THR A 60 6.14 9.11 -8.28
CA THR A 60 5.69 8.95 -9.66
C THR A 60 4.31 9.55 -9.89
N LYS A 61 3.41 9.37 -8.92
CA LYS A 61 2.02 9.87 -8.97
C LYS A 61 1.49 10.06 -7.56
N GLN A 62 0.37 10.76 -7.43
CA GLN A 62 -0.37 10.84 -6.17
C GLN A 62 -1.78 10.32 -6.40
N LEU A 63 -2.16 9.27 -5.68
CA LEU A 63 -3.49 8.72 -5.68
C LEU A 63 -4.41 9.57 -4.82
N THR A 64 -5.67 9.65 -5.23
CA THR A 64 -6.71 10.24 -4.40
C THR A 64 -7.17 9.25 -3.34
N LEU A 65 -7.84 9.77 -2.30
CA LEU A 65 -8.45 8.94 -1.27
C LEU A 65 -9.42 7.89 -1.84
N ASP A 66 -10.15 8.24 -2.91
CA ASP A 66 -11.09 7.33 -3.57
C ASP A 66 -10.37 6.15 -4.23
N GLU A 67 -9.28 6.43 -4.95
CA GLU A 67 -8.45 5.40 -5.59
C GLU A 67 -7.85 4.44 -4.56
N VAL A 68 -7.37 4.98 -3.43
CA VAL A 68 -6.83 4.16 -2.34
C VAL A 68 -7.92 3.30 -1.69
N ASN A 69 -9.09 3.86 -1.42
CA ASN A 69 -10.21 3.09 -0.90
C ASN A 69 -10.57 1.95 -1.85
N LEU A 70 -10.59 2.20 -3.15
CA LEU A 70 -10.88 1.20 -4.16
C LEU A 70 -9.82 0.08 -4.17
N LEU A 71 -8.53 0.43 -4.05
CA LEU A 71 -7.44 -0.55 -3.95
C LEU A 71 -7.63 -1.48 -2.74
N ILE A 72 -7.91 -0.91 -1.57
CA ILE A 72 -8.11 -1.70 -0.34
C ILE A 72 -9.37 -2.56 -0.45
N GLN A 73 -10.44 -2.03 -1.06
CA GLN A 73 -11.65 -2.79 -1.29
C GLN A 73 -11.40 -4.01 -2.19
N ARG A 74 -10.59 -3.84 -3.25
CA ARG A 74 -10.19 -4.94 -4.14
C ARG A 74 -9.35 -5.97 -3.40
N HIS A 75 -8.36 -5.54 -2.64
CA HIS A 75 -7.51 -6.43 -1.83
C HIS A 75 -8.34 -7.28 -0.88
N SER A 76 -9.18 -6.66 -0.05
CA SER A 76 -10.02 -7.41 0.90
C SER A 76 -11.07 -8.28 0.21
N ALA A 77 -11.58 -7.88 -0.96
CA ALA A 77 -12.48 -8.72 -1.76
C ALA A 77 -11.74 -9.95 -2.33
N ASN A 78 -10.49 -9.78 -2.73
CA ASN A 78 -9.64 -10.84 -3.27
C ASN A 78 -9.20 -11.84 -2.18
N GLU A 79 -8.91 -11.36 -0.96
CA GLU A 79 -8.64 -12.22 0.21
C GLU A 79 -9.88 -12.95 0.77
N GLY A 80 -11.06 -12.81 0.14
CA GLY A 80 -12.29 -13.46 0.58
C GLY A 80 -12.92 -12.84 1.83
N GLY A 81 -12.50 -11.63 2.20
CA GLY A 81 -13.07 -10.87 3.31
C GLY A 81 -14.56 -10.59 3.10
N VAL A 82 -15.32 -10.71 4.19
CA VAL A 82 -16.77 -10.42 4.21
C VAL A 82 -17.03 -9.00 3.70
N CYS A 83 -17.56 -8.91 2.49
CA CYS A 83 -18.33 -7.79 1.94
C CYS A 83 -17.83 -6.38 2.36
N VAL A 84 -16.55 -6.07 2.09
CA VAL A 84 -15.97 -4.73 2.26
C VAL A 84 -16.48 -3.69 1.25
N SER A 85 -17.47 -4.02 0.42
CA SER A 85 -18.05 -3.14 -0.61
C SER A 85 -18.67 -1.83 -0.05
N LYS A 86 -18.66 -1.62 1.27
CA LYS A 86 -19.09 -0.39 1.95
C LYS A 86 -18.05 0.22 2.89
N THR A 87 -16.83 -0.31 2.95
CA THR A 87 -15.77 0.26 3.78
C THR A 87 -15.19 1.47 3.06
N TRP A 88 -15.51 2.66 3.57
CA TRP A 88 -14.95 3.93 3.11
C TRP A 88 -14.18 4.55 4.26
N PHE A 89 -12.89 4.75 4.06
CA PHE A 89 -12.04 5.39 5.05
C PHE A 89 -11.99 6.90 4.83
N PRO A 90 -11.99 7.69 5.92
CA PRO A 90 -11.94 9.15 5.84
C PRO A 90 -10.55 9.67 5.44
N SER A 91 -9.52 8.81 5.47
CA SER A 91 -8.15 9.14 5.09
C SER A 91 -7.39 7.88 4.73
N ILE A 92 -6.39 8.03 3.85
CA ILE A 92 -5.51 6.94 3.40
C ILE A 92 -4.77 6.33 4.60
N GLU A 93 -4.28 7.17 5.51
CA GLU A 93 -3.70 6.72 6.77
C GLU A 93 -4.64 5.79 7.56
N SER A 94 -5.90 6.19 7.75
CA SER A 94 -6.88 5.38 8.49
C SER A 94 -7.14 4.05 7.81
N ALA A 95 -7.18 4.05 6.48
CA ALA A 95 -7.38 2.85 5.67
C ALA A 95 -6.25 1.83 5.87
N ILE A 96 -5.00 2.30 5.76
CA ILE A 96 -3.80 1.50 5.97
C ILE A 96 -3.75 0.97 7.42
N ARG A 97 -4.04 1.83 8.40
CA ARG A 97 -4.06 1.45 9.82
C ARG A 97 -5.12 0.40 10.15
N SER A 98 -6.29 0.46 9.52
CA SER A 98 -7.35 -0.52 9.76
C SER A 98 -6.88 -1.91 9.35
N ILE A 99 -6.30 -2.07 8.17
CA ILE A 99 -5.76 -3.36 7.72
C ILE A 99 -4.56 -3.80 8.59
N LEU A 100 -3.67 -2.87 9.00
CA LEU A 100 -2.57 -3.16 9.92
C LEU A 100 -3.01 -3.68 11.30
N THR A 101 -4.23 -3.33 11.74
CA THR A 101 -4.75 -3.71 13.06
C THR A 101 -5.45 -5.08 13.05
N GLU A 102 -5.84 -5.58 11.87
CA GLU A 102 -6.52 -6.87 11.74
C GLU A 102 -5.57 -8.08 11.74
N TYR A 103 -4.26 -7.87 11.95
CA TYR A 103 -3.22 -8.92 12.03
C TYR A 103 -2.40 -8.85 13.33
#